data_AF-A0ABD5YQJ7-F1
#
_entry.id   AF-A0ABD5YQJ7-F1
#
_cell.length_a   1.000
_cell.length_b   1.000
_cell.length_c   1.000
_cell.angle_alpha   90.00
_cell.angle_beta   90.00
_cell.angle_gamma   90.00
#
_symmetry.space_group_name_H-M   'P 1'
#
loop_
_entity.id
_entity.type
_entity.pdbx_description
1 polymer ?
#
loop_
_entity_poly.entity_id
_entity_poly.type
_entity_poly.pdbx_seq_one_letter_code
_entity_poly.pdbx_strand_id
1 'polypeptide(L)'
;MTRSATPNKPKKRILRSNFENEEHEQTVTESLCVSLEQTPALYDETIIAPAHFSDSAMRDGMYTTPSGVTEPVGALSMEKGELVEFIIVDMPPFPANHTDISAINLDRASLEAFELDTVNCTIIEGALSN
;
A
#
# COMPACT_ATOMS: atom_id res chain seq x y z
N MET A 1 23.40 -4.70 26.80
CA MET A 1 23.23 -5.53 25.59
C MET A 1 22.74 -4.62 24.48
N THR A 2 23.65 -4.06 23.70
CA THR A 2 23.35 -3.17 22.57
C THR A 2 23.06 -4.02 21.34
N ARG A 3 21.81 -4.01 20.86
CA ARG A 3 21.46 -4.63 19.57
C ARG A 3 22.05 -3.77 18.46
N SER A 4 23.04 -4.31 17.76
CA SER A 4 23.57 -3.75 16.52
C SER A 4 22.47 -3.81 15.47
N ALA A 5 21.95 -2.65 15.07
CA ALA A 5 21.16 -2.51 13.87
C ALA A 5 22.10 -2.75 12.68
N THR A 6 21.93 -3.88 11.98
CA THR A 6 22.58 -4.11 10.70
C THR A 6 22.10 -3.04 9.72
N PRO A 7 23.01 -2.33 9.01
CA PRO A 7 22.61 -1.35 8.02
C PRO A 7 21.81 -2.06 6.91
N ASN A 8 20.57 -1.63 6.72
CA ASN A 8 19.69 -2.14 5.67
C ASN A 8 20.39 -1.88 4.33
N LYS A 9 20.65 -2.93 3.54
CA LYS A 9 21.27 -2.78 2.21
C LYS A 9 20.37 -1.87 1.37
N PRO A 10 20.94 -0.94 0.57
CA PRO A 10 20.13 -0.12 -0.32
C PRO A 10 19.40 -1.05 -1.30
N LYS A 11 18.07 -1.10 -1.20
CA LYS A 11 17.22 -1.76 -2.21
C LYS A 11 17.41 -0.95 -3.51
N LYS A 12 17.79 -1.62 -4.59
CA LYS A 12 17.93 -0.96 -5.90
C LYS A 12 16.54 -0.58 -6.39
N ARG A 13 16.33 0.72 -6.71
CA ARG A 13 15.14 1.22 -7.41
C ARG A 13 14.80 0.30 -8.57
N ILE A 14 13.62 -0.32 -8.56
CA ILE A 14 13.13 -1.09 -9.70
C ILE A 14 12.92 -0.08 -10.84
N LEU A 15 13.68 -0.24 -11.92
CA LEU A 15 14.04 0.80 -12.90
C LEU A 15 12.91 1.33 -13.81
N ARG A 16 11.63 1.16 -13.44
CA ARG A 16 10.50 1.79 -14.13
C ARG A 16 9.50 2.29 -13.10
N SER A 17 9.67 3.56 -12.70
CA SER A 17 8.62 4.34 -12.05
C SER A 17 7.39 4.33 -12.95
N ASN A 18 6.22 4.03 -12.39
CA ASN A 18 4.96 4.07 -13.14
C ASN A 18 4.43 5.50 -13.34
N PHE A 19 5.09 6.47 -12.74
CA PHE A 19 4.73 7.86 -12.86
C PHE A 19 5.31 8.46 -14.13
N GLU A 20 4.66 9.52 -14.58
CA GLU A 20 5.07 10.28 -15.76
C GLU A 20 6.49 10.84 -15.63
N ASN A 21 6.90 11.19 -14.41
CA ASN A 21 8.22 11.70 -14.06
C ASN A 21 8.47 11.60 -12.54
N GLU A 22 9.70 11.90 -12.12
CA GLU A 22 10.14 11.85 -10.71
C GLU A 22 9.42 12.88 -9.83
N GLU A 23 9.02 14.03 -10.37
CA GLU A 23 8.26 15.07 -9.65
C GLU A 23 6.86 14.56 -9.27
N HIS A 24 6.19 13.85 -10.17
CA HIS A 24 4.87 13.28 -9.92
C HIS A 24 4.94 12.16 -8.87
N GLU A 25 5.94 11.28 -8.95
CA GLU A 25 6.21 10.24 -7.95
C GLU A 25 6.43 10.82 -6.54
N GLN A 26 7.23 11.88 -6.46
CA GLN A 26 7.49 12.59 -5.22
C GLN A 26 6.22 13.27 -4.68
N THR A 27 5.46 13.95 -5.55
CA THR A 27 4.23 14.65 -5.16
C THR A 27 3.19 13.70 -4.56
N VAL A 28 2.96 12.54 -5.19
CA VAL A 28 1.99 11.55 -4.70
C VAL A 28 2.44 10.97 -3.36
N THR A 29 3.74 10.66 -3.23
CA THR A 29 4.29 10.11 -1.99
C THR A 29 4.24 11.13 -0.84
N GLU A 30 4.55 12.39 -1.10
CA GLU A 30 4.42 13.46 -0.11
C GLU A 30 2.97 13.68 0.32
N SER A 31 2.02 13.60 -0.62
CA SER A 31 0.59 13.70 -0.33
C SER A 31 0.11 12.55 0.57
N LEU A 32 0.61 11.33 0.35
CA LEU A 32 0.36 10.19 1.24
C LEU A 32 0.89 10.46 2.66
N CYS A 33 2.14 10.90 2.80
CA CYS A 33 2.72 11.22 4.11
C CYS A 33 1.90 12.28 4.86
N VAL A 34 1.49 13.36 4.17
CA VAL A 34 0.63 14.40 4.75
C VAL A 34 -0.72 13.83 5.18
N SER A 35 -1.31 12.93 4.38
CA SER A 35 -2.60 12.32 4.72
C SER A 35 -2.50 11.43 5.97
N LEU A 36 -1.38 10.72 6.15
CA LEU A 36 -1.13 9.92 7.35
C LEU A 36 -0.98 10.81 8.60
N GLU A 37 -0.25 11.92 8.49
CA GLU A 37 -0.10 12.90 9.59
C GLU A 37 -1.42 13.61 9.95
N GLN A 38 -2.27 13.85 8.95
CA GLN A 38 -3.57 14.50 9.12
C GLN A 38 -4.69 13.53 9.51
N THR A 39 -4.45 12.22 9.46
CA THR A 39 -5.41 11.24 9.93
C THR A 39 -5.59 11.47 11.43
N PRO A 40 -6.80 11.86 11.88
CA PRO A 40 -7.02 12.17 13.29
C PRO A 40 -6.66 10.94 14.12
N ALA A 41 -6.14 11.16 15.33
CA ALA A 41 -5.99 10.10 16.31
C ALA A 41 -7.37 9.45 16.50
N LEU A 42 -7.52 8.24 15.96
CA LEU A 42 -8.72 7.44 16.12
C LEU A 42 -8.73 6.91 17.55
N TYR A 43 -9.92 6.76 18.15
CA TYR A 43 -10.03 6.07 19.43
C TYR A 43 -9.41 4.69 19.32
N ASP A 44 -8.72 4.20 20.35
CA ASP A 44 -7.93 2.96 20.29
C ASP A 44 -8.72 1.73 19.83
N GLU A 45 -10.04 1.72 20.07
CA GLU A 45 -10.99 0.69 19.66
C GLU A 45 -11.46 0.80 18.20
N THR A 46 -11.07 1.86 17.48
CA THR A 46 -11.48 2.08 16.08
C THR A 46 -10.87 1.01 15.20
N ILE A 47 -11.71 0.30 14.46
CA ILE A 47 -11.25 -0.80 13.60
C ILE A 47 -10.74 -0.24 12.27
N ILE A 48 -9.47 -0.53 11.96
CA ILE A 48 -8.88 -0.34 10.64
C ILE A 48 -9.16 -1.59 9.80
N ALA A 49 -9.89 -1.42 8.70
CA ALA A 49 -10.21 -2.47 7.74
C ALA A 49 -9.62 -2.12 6.36
N PRO A 50 -8.44 -2.67 6.00
CA PRO A 50 -7.76 -2.30 4.78
C PRO A 50 -8.47 -2.89 3.55
N ALA A 51 -8.44 -2.16 2.43
CA ALA A 51 -8.99 -2.62 1.16
C ALA A 51 -8.12 -3.73 0.50
N HIS A 52 -6.84 -3.81 0.87
CA HIS A 52 -5.89 -4.81 0.41
C HIS A 52 -5.16 -5.45 1.60
N PHE A 53 -4.90 -6.75 1.52
CA PHE A 53 -4.16 -7.48 2.53
C PHE A 53 -3.25 -8.54 1.89
N SER A 54 -2.34 -9.05 2.70
CA SER A 54 -1.55 -10.25 2.41
C SER A 54 -1.73 -11.25 3.56
N ASP A 55 -1.43 -12.52 3.33
CA ASP A 55 -1.51 -13.55 4.38
C ASP A 55 -0.61 -13.25 5.58
N SER A 56 0.48 -12.52 5.36
CA SER A 56 1.39 -12.07 6.43
C SER A 56 0.76 -11.04 7.38
N ALA A 57 -0.34 -10.40 6.98
CA ALA A 57 -1.04 -9.40 7.79
C ALA A 57 -2.16 -10.00 8.66
N MET A 58 -2.44 -11.30 8.54
CA MET A 58 -3.50 -11.95 9.33
C MET A 58 -3.11 -12.06 10.80
N ARG A 59 -3.99 -11.60 11.69
CA ARG A 59 -3.86 -11.72 13.14
C ARG A 59 -5.12 -12.33 13.72
N ASP A 60 -4.99 -13.42 14.45
CA ASP A 60 -6.11 -14.14 15.07
C ASP A 60 -7.26 -14.48 14.09
N GLY A 61 -6.91 -14.79 12.83
CA GLY A 61 -7.87 -15.12 11.77
C GLY A 61 -8.58 -13.91 11.14
N MET A 62 -8.12 -12.70 11.42
CA MET A 62 -8.71 -11.45 10.94
C MET A 62 -7.65 -10.56 10.25
N TYR A 63 -8.06 -9.77 9.26
CA TYR A 63 -7.21 -8.80 8.55
C TYR A 63 -7.44 -7.36 9.01
N THR A 64 -8.30 -7.16 9.99
CA THR A 64 -8.57 -5.88 10.64
C THR A 64 -7.81 -5.76 11.95
N THR A 65 -7.52 -4.53 12.36
CA THR A 65 -6.83 -4.24 13.62
C THR A 65 -7.43 -3.01 14.29
N PRO A 66 -7.58 -2.97 15.63
CA PRO A 66 -7.86 -1.72 16.33
C PRO A 66 -6.71 -0.72 16.12
N SER A 67 -7.02 0.57 16.00
CA SER A 67 -6.02 1.63 15.77
C SER A 67 -5.06 1.80 16.94
N GLY A 68 -5.46 1.42 18.16
CA GLY A 68 -4.59 1.41 19.34
C GLY A 68 -3.56 0.27 19.34
N VAL A 69 -3.75 -0.77 18.51
CA VAL A 69 -2.80 -1.86 18.33
C VAL A 69 -1.77 -1.44 17.28
N THR A 70 -0.89 -0.54 17.68
CA THR A 70 0.31 -0.18 16.90
C THR A 70 1.48 -1.00 17.44
N GLU A 71 1.64 -2.22 16.95
CA GLU A 71 3.03 -2.69 16.88
C GLU A 71 3.77 -1.65 16.04
N PRO A 72 4.93 -1.14 16.47
CA PRO A 72 5.61 -0.07 15.76
C PRO A 72 5.92 -0.55 14.34
N VAL A 73 5.07 -0.15 13.40
CA VAL A 73 5.27 -0.37 11.98
C VAL A 73 6.45 0.51 11.65
N GLY A 74 7.61 -0.08 11.39
CA GLY A 74 8.88 0.66 11.31
C GLY A 74 8.79 1.89 10.40
N ALA A 75 7.98 1.83 9.34
CA ALA A 75 7.71 2.93 8.42
C ALA A 75 6.96 4.12 9.07
N LEU A 76 5.99 3.89 9.96
CA LEU A 76 5.23 4.97 10.61
C LEU A 76 6.03 5.71 11.69
N SER A 77 7.19 5.17 12.08
CA SER A 77 8.12 5.83 13.01
C SER A 77 9.25 6.58 12.29
N MET A 78 9.33 6.51 10.96
CA MET A 78 10.34 7.21 10.17
C MET A 78 10.04 8.72 10.11
N GLU A 79 11.09 9.51 9.91
CA GLU A 79 10.92 10.92 9.55
C GLU A 79 10.38 11.02 8.11
N LYS A 80 9.66 12.10 7.80
CA LYS A 80 8.95 12.24 6.52
C LYS A 80 9.86 12.03 5.31
N GLY A 81 11.08 12.57 5.31
CA GLY A 81 12.04 12.39 4.22
C GLY A 81 12.45 10.93 4.03
N GLU A 82 12.72 10.24 5.14
CA GLU A 82 13.06 8.80 5.15
C GLU A 82 11.89 7.94 4.67
N LEU A 83 10.65 8.27 5.07
CA LEU A 83 9.45 7.56 4.63
C LEU A 83 9.20 7.73 3.13
N VAL A 84 9.40 8.93 2.58
CA VAL A 84 9.26 9.19 1.14
C VAL A 84 10.27 8.35 0.35
N GLU A 85 11.54 8.35 0.75
CA GLU A 85 12.57 7.54 0.10
C GLU A 85 12.23 6.03 0.19
N PHE A 86 11.78 5.57 1.36
CA PHE A 86 11.39 4.19 1.58
C PHE A 86 10.28 3.74 0.63
N ILE A 87 9.22 4.55 0.48
CA ILE A 87 8.07 4.23 -0.39
C ILE A 87 8.48 4.21 -1.86
N ILE A 88 9.23 5.22 -2.32
CA ILE A 88 9.69 5.35 -3.71
C ILE A 88 10.55 4.15 -4.11
N VAL A 89 11.46 3.70 -3.23
CA VAL A 89 12.37 2.60 -3.54
C VAL A 89 11.64 1.25 -3.66
N ASP A 90 10.56 1.06 -2.92
CA ASP A 90 9.80 -0.20 -2.85
C ASP A 90 8.50 -0.18 -3.67
N MET A 91 8.29 0.84 -4.51
CA MET A 91 7.04 0.97 -5.24
C MET A 91 6.93 -0.09 -6.36
N PRO A 92 5.89 -0.94 -6.36
CA PRO A 92 5.70 -1.94 -7.40
C PRO A 92 5.27 -1.30 -8.73
N PRO A 93 5.42 -2.00 -9.87
CA PRO A 93 4.86 -1.55 -11.14
C PRO A 93 3.33 -1.46 -11.07
N PHE A 94 2.73 -0.63 -11.93
CA PHE A 94 1.28 -0.50 -11.99
C PHE A 94 0.67 -1.80 -12.50
N PRO A 95 -0.52 -2.16 -11.99
CA PRO A 95 -1.26 -3.31 -12.50
C PRO A 95 -1.52 -3.12 -14.00
N ALA A 96 -1.45 -4.21 -14.77
CA ALA A 96 -1.60 -4.17 -16.23
C ALA A 96 -2.93 -3.54 -16.68
N ASN A 97 -3.96 -3.69 -15.87
CA ASN A 97 -5.33 -3.23 -16.13
C ASN A 97 -5.71 -1.93 -15.39
N HIS A 98 -4.76 -1.21 -14.78
CA HIS A 98 -5.07 -0.04 -13.95
C HIS A 98 -5.82 1.07 -14.70
N THR A 99 -5.51 1.28 -15.98
CA THR A 99 -6.16 2.31 -16.81
C THR A 99 -7.62 1.96 -17.10
N ASP A 100 -7.91 0.70 -17.42
CA ASP A 100 -9.26 0.23 -17.72
C ASP A 100 -10.15 0.28 -16.47
N ILE A 101 -9.63 -0.19 -15.33
CA ILE A 101 -10.33 -0.12 -14.03
C ILE A 101 -10.62 1.34 -13.68
N SER A 102 -9.65 2.24 -13.87
CA SER A 102 -9.83 3.66 -13.59
C SER A 102 -10.91 4.28 -14.48
N ALA A 103 -10.95 3.90 -15.77
CA ALA A 103 -11.98 4.36 -16.69
C ALA A 103 -13.37 3.87 -16.27
N ILE A 104 -13.50 2.61 -15.88
CA ILE A 104 -14.77 2.03 -15.40
C ILE A 104 -15.23 2.70 -14.10
N ASN A 105 -14.35 2.84 -13.10
CA ASN A 105 -14.68 3.46 -11.81
C ASN A 105 -15.09 4.94 -11.94
N LEU A 106 -14.68 5.60 -13.02
CA LEU A 106 -15.05 6.98 -13.34
C LEU A 106 -16.22 7.09 -14.33
N ASP A 107 -16.93 5.98 -14.60
CA ASP A 107 -18.03 5.86 -15.55
C ASP A 107 -17.67 6.30 -16.98
N ARG A 108 -16.39 6.16 -17.37
CA ARG A 108 -15.88 6.50 -18.71
C ARG A 108 -15.84 5.31 -19.67
N ALA A 109 -16.05 4.09 -19.16
CA ALA A 109 -16.10 2.83 -19.90
C ALA A 109 -17.08 1.84 -19.23
N SER A 110 -17.60 0.88 -19.99
CA SER A 110 -18.50 -0.17 -19.48
C SER A 110 -17.74 -1.44 -19.07
N LEU A 111 -18.21 -2.08 -18.00
CA LEU A 111 -17.64 -3.33 -17.48
C LEU A 111 -17.69 -4.51 -18.48
N GLU A 112 -18.60 -4.46 -19.46
CA GLU A 112 -18.73 -5.49 -20.51
C GLU A 112 -17.51 -5.58 -21.45
N ALA A 113 -16.66 -4.56 -21.47
CA ALA A 113 -15.42 -4.53 -22.26
C ALA A 113 -14.18 -5.02 -21.47
N PHE A 114 -14.37 -5.45 -20.21
CA PHE A 114 -13.28 -5.77 -19.28
C PHE A 114 -13.06 -7.27 -19.16
N GLU A 115 -11.90 -7.76 -19.59
CA GLU A 115 -11.41 -9.08 -19.21
C GLU A 115 -10.81 -8.99 -17.80
N LEU A 116 -11.35 -9.76 -16.85
CA LEU A 116 -10.92 -9.79 -15.44
C LEU A 116 -9.59 -10.54 -15.28
N ASP A 117 -8.56 -10.14 -16.01
CA ASP A 117 -7.22 -10.70 -15.84
C ASP A 117 -6.42 -9.82 -14.88
N THR A 118 -6.21 -10.37 -13.68
CA THR A 118 -5.36 -9.87 -12.58
C THR A 118 -5.52 -8.38 -12.27
N VAL A 119 -6.62 -8.02 -11.61
CA VAL A 119 -6.64 -6.84 -10.73
C VAL A 119 -5.50 -6.99 -9.71
N ASN A 120 -4.80 -5.94 -9.34
CA ASN A 120 -3.92 -5.95 -8.15
C ASN A 120 -4.70 -6.11 -6.82
N CYS A 121 -6.00 -6.40 -6.92
CA CYS A 121 -6.68 -7.15 -5.88
C CYS A 121 -6.14 -8.57 -5.92
N THR A 122 -5.35 -8.95 -4.92
CA THR A 122 -5.07 -10.35 -4.60
C THR A 122 -6.35 -11.18 -4.74
N ILE A 123 -6.55 -11.83 -5.88
CA ILE A 123 -7.65 -12.77 -6.06
C ILE A 123 -7.22 -14.03 -5.32
N ILE A 124 -7.91 -14.29 -4.20
CA ILE A 124 -7.89 -15.59 -3.55
C ILE A 124 -8.72 -16.54 -4.42
N GLU A 125 -8.07 -17.18 -5.40
CA GLU A 125 -8.55 -18.46 -5.92
C GLU A 125 -8.27 -19.50 -4.83
N GLY A 126 -9.25 -19.78 -3.95
CA GLY A 126 -9.10 -20.86 -2.96
C GLY A 126 -10.08 -20.89 -1.78
N ALA A 127 -10.86 -19.84 -1.50
CA ALA A 127 -11.72 -19.81 -0.30
C ALA A 127 -13.14 -20.38 -0.49
N LEU A 128 -13.50 -20.90 -1.66
CA LEU A 128 -14.83 -21.50 -1.93
C LEU A 128 -14.72 -22.87 -2.61
N SER A 129 -14.03 -23.82 -1.97
CA SER A 129 -14.26 -25.24 -2.24
C SER A 129 -14.84 -25.88 -0.99
N ASN A 130 -16.11 -26.29 -1.13
CA ASN A 130 -16.88 -27.08 -0.17
C ASN A 130 -16.37 -28.51 -0.10
#